data_AF-A0A843GLZ3-F1
#
_entry.id   AF-A0A843GLZ3-F1
#
_cell.length_a   1.000
_cell.length_b   1.000
_cell.length_c   1.000
_cell.angle_alpha   90.00
_cell.angle_beta   90.00
_cell.angle_gamma   90.00
#
_symmetry.space_group_name_H-M   'P 1'
#
loop_
_entity.id
_entity.type
_entity.pdbx_description
1 polymer ?
#
loop_
_entity_poly.entity_id
_entity_poly.type
_entity_poly.pdbx_seq_one_letter_code
_entity_poly.pdbx_strand_id
1 'polypeptide(L)'
;MGACYSVTAHLTFRKGLVQTGLENVKEHLLTGRGRNVDFGFGTYSNFKSLNDIKTIDDAIKLVFVDHQGMCDIKHPNELDYNFNSAFDASYSWEEIIYDFFKYLSPCLEDGSKMMVYPDSGCTKLVVEDGKWKEM
;
A
#
# COMPACT_ATOMS: atom_id res chain seq x y z
N MET A 1 -1.25 -20.82 -9.33
CA MET A 1 -1.57 -19.78 -10.33
C MET A 1 -1.85 -18.53 -9.51
N GLY A 2 -0.99 -17.53 -9.59
CA GLY A 2 -1.22 -16.23 -8.95
C GLY A 2 -2.04 -15.32 -9.87
N ALA A 3 -2.57 -14.25 -9.33
CA ALA A 3 -3.15 -13.15 -10.10
C ALA A 3 -2.06 -12.08 -10.30
N CYS A 4 -2.05 -11.45 -11.48
CA CYS A 4 -1.20 -10.29 -11.73
C CYS A 4 -1.95 -9.03 -11.29
N TYR A 5 -1.29 -8.19 -10.50
CA TYR A 5 -1.83 -6.90 -10.09
C TYR A 5 -0.93 -5.79 -10.62
N SER A 6 -1.55 -4.73 -11.14
CA SER A 6 -0.88 -3.44 -11.28
C SER A 6 -1.57 -2.41 -10.39
N VAL A 7 -0.79 -1.57 -9.72
CA VAL A 7 -1.28 -0.55 -8.80
C VAL A 7 -0.63 0.78 -9.16
N THR A 8 -1.45 1.81 -9.35
CA THR A 8 -0.96 3.19 -9.48
C THR A 8 -1.63 4.06 -8.43
N ALA A 9 -0.85 4.80 -7.65
CA ALA A 9 -1.35 5.64 -6.57
C ALA A 9 -0.78 7.05 -6.63
N HIS A 10 -1.62 8.01 -6.21
CA HIS A 10 -1.25 9.38 -5.88
C HIS A 10 -1.83 9.66 -4.49
N LEU A 11 -0.96 9.66 -3.48
CA LEU A 11 -1.33 9.86 -2.08
C LEU A 11 -0.73 11.18 -1.60
N THR A 12 -1.56 12.04 -1.02
CA THR A 12 -1.10 13.28 -0.39
C THR A 12 -1.41 13.19 1.10
N PHE A 13 -0.39 13.21 1.94
CA PHE A 13 -0.56 13.18 3.39
C PHE A 13 -0.93 14.55 3.94
N ARG A 14 -1.84 14.55 4.91
CA ARG A 14 -2.08 15.74 5.74
C ARG A 14 -0.81 16.09 6.49
N LYS A 15 -0.52 17.38 6.59
CA LYS A 15 0.70 17.86 7.26
C LYS A 15 0.80 17.32 8.69
N GLY A 16 1.93 16.67 8.99
CA GLY A 16 2.21 16.10 10.32
C GLY A 16 1.63 14.69 10.56
N LEU A 17 0.92 14.10 9.60
CA LEU A 17 0.32 12.77 9.75
C LEU A 17 1.06 11.64 9.03
N VAL A 18 2.19 11.91 8.38
CA VAL A 18 3.00 10.87 7.69
C VAL A 18 3.40 9.75 8.66
N GLN A 19 3.90 10.09 9.85
CA GLN A 19 4.30 9.11 10.85
C GLN A 19 3.10 8.31 11.39
N THR A 20 1.95 8.97 11.62
CA THR A 20 0.71 8.29 12.02
C THR A 20 0.24 7.32 10.95
N GLY A 21 0.31 7.70 9.67
CA GLY A 21 0.00 6.82 8.55
C GLY A 21 0.90 5.58 8.52
N LEU A 22 2.19 5.74 8.80
CA LEU A 22 3.12 4.62 8.91
C LEU A 22 2.73 3.66 10.03
N GLU A 23 2.35 4.18 11.20
CA GLU A 23 1.91 3.33 12.33
C GLU A 23 0.61 2.58 11.99
N ASN A 24 -0.36 3.24 11.36
CA ASN A 24 -1.61 2.60 10.92
C ASN A 24 -1.33 1.46 9.94
N VAL A 25 -0.40 1.63 9.00
CA VAL A 25 -0.03 0.56 8.06
C VAL A 25 0.69 -0.57 8.79
N LYS A 26 1.57 -0.29 9.76
CA LYS A 26 2.19 -1.34 10.56
C LYS A 26 1.16 -2.17 11.34
N GLU A 27 0.13 -1.53 11.88
CA GLU A 27 -0.99 -2.21 12.53
C GLU A 27 -1.77 -3.11 11.54
N HIS A 28 -1.98 -2.63 10.31
CA HIS A 28 -2.54 -3.45 9.24
C HIS A 28 -1.70 -4.69 8.96
N LEU A 29 -0.38 -4.54 8.78
CA LEU A 29 0.53 -5.65 8.53
C LEU A 29 0.53 -6.67 9.67
N LEU A 30 0.47 -6.22 10.92
CA LEU A 30 0.29 -7.08 12.10
C LEU A 30 -1.02 -7.89 12.02
N THR A 31 -2.12 -7.21 11.69
CA THR A 31 -3.44 -7.83 11.55
C THR A 31 -3.46 -8.86 10.41
N GLY A 32 -2.85 -8.53 9.27
CA GLY A 32 -2.71 -9.43 8.13
C GLY A 32 -1.89 -10.69 8.44
N ARG A 33 -0.80 -10.58 9.23
CA ARG A 33 -0.04 -11.75 9.69
C ARG A 33 -0.89 -12.69 10.56
N GLY A 34 -1.80 -12.14 11.36
CA GLY A 34 -2.79 -12.92 12.12
C GLY A 34 -3.76 -13.72 11.22
N ARG A 35 -3.91 -13.32 9.95
CA ARG A 35 -4.73 -14.00 8.94
C ARG A 35 -3.93 -14.97 8.04
N ASN A 36 -2.70 -15.33 8.42
CA ASN A 36 -1.78 -16.17 7.64
C ASN A 36 -1.35 -15.57 6.28
N VAL A 37 -1.34 -14.24 6.16
CA VAL A 37 -0.78 -13.59 4.98
C VAL A 37 0.74 -13.51 5.13
N ASP A 38 1.45 -14.06 4.15
CA ASP A 38 2.91 -13.97 4.07
C ASP A 38 3.29 -12.74 3.25
N PHE A 39 3.79 -11.71 3.95
CA PHE A 39 4.29 -10.47 3.35
C PHE A 39 5.72 -10.58 2.81
N GLY A 40 6.34 -11.76 2.81
CA GLY A 40 7.64 -11.97 2.18
C GLY A 40 8.85 -11.52 3.01
N PHE A 41 8.67 -11.20 4.30
CA PHE A 41 9.77 -10.82 5.21
C PHE A 41 10.95 -11.79 5.10
N GLY A 42 12.13 -11.26 4.76
CA GLY A 42 13.38 -12.00 4.63
C GLY A 42 13.50 -12.88 3.38
N THR A 43 12.48 -12.90 2.52
CA THR A 43 12.50 -13.68 1.26
C THR A 43 12.71 -12.75 0.06
N TYR A 44 11.91 -11.69 -0.03
CA TYR A 44 11.94 -10.77 -1.18
C TYR A 44 12.42 -9.37 -0.77
N SER A 45 12.17 -8.98 0.48
CA SER A 45 12.65 -7.73 1.07
C SER A 45 13.81 -7.99 2.02
N ASN A 46 14.72 -7.03 2.12
CA ASN A 46 15.75 -7.03 3.17
C ASN A 46 15.16 -6.80 4.58
N PHE A 47 13.84 -6.62 4.71
CA PHE A 47 13.14 -6.48 5.97
C PHE A 47 13.00 -7.85 6.63
N LYS A 48 13.47 -7.99 7.87
CA LYS A 48 13.36 -9.24 8.66
C LYS A 48 12.19 -9.21 9.62
N SER A 49 11.70 -8.02 9.94
CA SER A 49 10.64 -7.77 10.91
C SER A 49 9.95 -6.43 10.65
N LEU A 50 8.78 -6.22 11.27
CA LEU A 50 8.06 -4.95 11.21
C LEU A 50 8.87 -3.76 11.76
N ASN A 51 9.86 -4.01 12.62
CA ASN A 51 10.75 -2.98 13.15
C ASN A 51 11.72 -2.44 12.09
N ASP A 52 11.92 -3.18 11.00
CA ASP A 52 12.78 -2.74 9.90
C ASP A 52 12.06 -1.75 8.97
N ILE A 53 10.73 -1.65 9.06
CA ILE A 53 9.92 -0.68 8.34
C ILE A 53 10.02 0.66 9.06
N LYS A 54 10.73 1.63 8.49
CA LYS A 54 10.99 2.93 9.15
C LYS A 54 10.29 4.09 8.46
N THR A 55 9.89 3.90 7.21
CA THR A 55 9.29 4.93 6.36
C THR A 55 8.05 4.42 5.64
N ILE A 56 7.24 5.34 5.12
CA ILE A 56 6.12 4.99 4.22
C ILE A 56 6.63 4.26 2.98
N ASP A 57 7.78 4.63 2.44
CA ASP A 57 8.44 3.93 1.34
C ASP A 57 8.69 2.46 1.65
N ASP A 58 9.20 2.16 2.86
CA ASP A 58 9.43 0.77 3.27
C ASP A 58 8.12 -0.02 3.31
N ALA A 59 7.04 0.61 3.78
CA ALA A 59 5.72 0.00 3.84
C ALA A 59 5.13 -0.22 2.43
N ILE A 60 5.22 0.77 1.54
CA ILE A 60 4.81 0.64 0.13
C ILE A 60 5.62 -0.47 -0.55
N LYS A 61 6.94 -0.51 -0.35
CA LYS A 61 7.79 -1.56 -0.91
C LYS A 61 7.37 -2.93 -0.40
N LEU A 62 7.17 -3.10 0.89
CA LEU A 62 6.75 -4.40 1.43
C LEU A 62 5.41 -4.87 0.85
N VAL A 63 4.43 -3.97 0.69
CA VAL A 63 3.09 -4.33 0.20
C VAL A 63 3.06 -4.57 -1.32
N PHE A 64 3.88 -3.84 -2.09
CA PHE A 64 3.77 -3.78 -3.55
C PHE A 64 5.02 -4.23 -4.33
N VAL A 65 6.17 -4.47 -3.69
CA VAL A 65 7.43 -4.90 -4.36
C VAL A 65 7.75 -6.37 -4.12
N ASP A 66 7.37 -6.92 -2.97
CA ASP A 66 7.87 -8.22 -2.49
C ASP A 66 7.35 -9.45 -3.24
N HIS A 67 6.72 -9.24 -4.38
CA HIS A 67 6.13 -10.26 -5.24
C HIS A 67 6.62 -10.17 -6.69
N GLN A 68 7.91 -9.91 -6.90
CA GLN A 68 8.62 -9.94 -8.21
C GLN A 68 8.47 -8.69 -9.10
N GLY A 69 7.97 -7.58 -8.54
CA GLY A 69 7.68 -6.35 -9.28
C GLY A 69 8.68 -5.21 -9.13
N MET A 70 8.77 -4.34 -10.13
CA MET A 70 9.36 -3.01 -9.96
C MET A 70 8.31 -2.06 -9.37
N CYS A 71 8.61 -1.39 -8.25
CA CYS A 71 7.83 -0.25 -7.77
C CYS A 71 8.64 1.03 -7.95
N ASP A 72 8.12 1.92 -8.80
CA ASP A 72 8.68 3.27 -8.99
C ASP A 72 7.95 4.22 -8.05
N ILE A 73 8.60 4.61 -6.95
CA ILE A 73 8.05 5.57 -5.98
C ILE A 73 8.72 6.93 -6.23
N LYS A 74 7.90 7.95 -6.45
CA LYS A 74 8.31 9.34 -6.64
C LYS A 74 7.65 10.21 -5.59
N HIS A 75 8.43 11.12 -5.01
CA HIS A 75 7.93 12.04 -4.00
C HIS A 75 8.26 13.46 -4.46
N PRO A 76 7.32 14.17 -5.11
CA PRO A 76 7.51 15.58 -5.48
C PRO A 76 7.84 16.47 -4.29
N ASN A 77 7.40 16.08 -3.09
CA ASN A 77 7.74 16.67 -1.81
C ASN A 77 7.54 15.62 -0.69
N GLU A 78 7.70 16.02 0.58
CA GLU A 78 7.60 15.14 1.76
C GLU A 78 6.18 14.62 2.05
N LEU A 79 5.14 15.20 1.46
CA LEU A 79 3.74 14.83 1.69
C LEU A 79 3.13 14.07 0.51
N ASP A 80 3.67 14.24 -0.69
CA ASP A 80 3.13 13.66 -1.92
C ASP A 80 3.89 12.40 -2.32
N TYR A 81 3.17 11.28 -2.40
CA TYR A 81 3.68 9.97 -2.77
C TYR A 81 2.97 9.49 -4.02
N ASN A 82 3.74 9.37 -5.11
CA ASN A 82 3.29 8.78 -6.35
C ASN A 82 3.99 7.45 -6.54
N PHE A 83 3.25 6.39 -6.76
CA PHE A 83 3.89 5.12 -7.10
C PHE A 83 3.13 4.32 -8.13
N ASN A 84 3.89 3.52 -8.87
CA ASN A 84 3.37 2.50 -9.76
C ASN A 84 4.09 1.18 -9.48
N SER A 85 3.34 0.09 -9.33
CA SER A 85 3.87 -1.26 -9.21
C SER A 85 3.09 -2.24 -10.08
N ALA A 86 3.76 -3.31 -10.52
CA ALA A 86 3.14 -4.48 -11.13
C ALA A 86 3.80 -5.74 -10.56
N PHE A 87 3.02 -6.68 -10.04
CA PHE A 87 3.52 -7.85 -9.31
C PHE A 87 2.53 -9.03 -9.33
N ASP A 88 3.05 -10.24 -9.09
CA ASP A 88 2.25 -11.47 -9.08
C ASP A 88 1.97 -11.92 -7.65
N ALA A 89 0.70 -11.90 -7.22
CA ALA A 89 0.32 -12.25 -5.86
C ALA A 89 -0.77 -13.32 -5.79
N SER A 90 -1.06 -13.79 -4.57
CA SER A 90 -2.19 -14.70 -4.34
C SER A 90 -3.53 -13.98 -4.53
N TYR A 91 -4.60 -14.73 -4.74
CA TYR A 91 -5.95 -14.17 -4.91
C TYR A 91 -6.46 -13.37 -3.69
N SER A 92 -5.89 -13.56 -2.50
CA SER A 92 -6.26 -12.80 -1.29
C SER A 92 -5.53 -11.45 -1.18
N TRP A 93 -4.66 -11.11 -2.12
CA TRP A 93 -3.84 -9.90 -2.04
C TRP A 93 -4.63 -8.61 -2.28
N GLU A 94 -5.76 -8.70 -2.98
CA GLU A 94 -6.66 -7.55 -3.20
C GLU A 94 -7.13 -6.94 -1.88
N GLU A 95 -7.51 -7.77 -0.91
CA GLU A 95 -7.90 -7.30 0.44
C GLU A 95 -6.76 -6.56 1.15
N ILE A 96 -5.52 -6.98 0.94
CA ILE A 96 -4.33 -6.35 1.51
C ILE A 96 -4.09 -4.97 0.90
N ILE A 97 -4.24 -4.86 -0.42
CA ILE A 97 -4.16 -3.58 -1.12
C ILE A 97 -5.24 -2.61 -0.62
N TYR A 98 -6.48 -3.10 -0.45
CA TYR A 98 -7.60 -2.27 -0.02
C TYR A 98 -7.47 -1.84 1.44
N ASP A 99 -7.10 -2.77 2.32
CA ASP A 99 -6.83 -2.44 3.72
C ASP A 99 -5.68 -1.42 3.80
N PHE A 100 -4.58 -1.58 3.07
CA PHE A 100 -3.48 -0.60 3.04
C PHE A 100 -3.99 0.83 2.80
N PHE A 101 -4.82 1.04 1.78
CA PHE A 101 -5.39 2.36 1.50
C PHE A 101 -6.37 2.83 2.57
N LYS A 102 -7.22 1.93 3.07
CA LYS A 102 -8.16 2.22 4.15
C LYS A 102 -7.46 2.68 5.42
N TYR A 103 -6.37 2.03 5.83
CA TYR A 103 -5.61 2.40 7.03
C TYR A 103 -4.84 3.71 6.86
N LEU A 104 -4.44 4.06 5.64
CA LEU A 104 -3.86 5.36 5.32
C LEU A 104 -4.90 6.48 5.23
N SER A 105 -6.12 6.19 4.79
CA SER A 105 -7.14 7.18 4.45
C SER A 105 -7.38 8.28 5.52
N PRO A 106 -7.34 8.02 6.84
CA PRO A 106 -7.52 9.08 7.84
C PRO A 106 -6.38 10.11 7.85
N CYS A 107 -5.20 9.73 7.35
CA CYS A 107 -4.00 10.55 7.29
C CYS A 107 -3.81 11.25 5.94
N LEU A 108 -4.68 10.99 4.97
CA LEU A 108 -4.59 11.50 3.61
C LEU A 108 -5.53 12.69 3.39
N GLU A 109 -5.11 13.59 2.50
CA GLU A 109 -5.94 14.67 1.98
C GLU A 109 -6.98 14.11 1.00
N ASP A 110 -8.13 14.79 0.93
CA ASP A 110 -9.16 14.50 -0.06
C ASP A 110 -8.58 14.63 -1.48
N GLY A 111 -8.98 13.72 -2.36
CA GLY A 111 -8.42 13.58 -3.71
C GLY A 111 -7.24 12.61 -3.81
N SER A 112 -6.69 12.14 -2.68
CA SER A 112 -5.77 11.00 -2.69
C SER A 112 -6.45 9.77 -3.31
N LYS A 113 -5.75 9.04 -4.18
CA LYS A 113 -6.34 7.96 -4.97
C LYS A 113 -5.38 6.81 -5.23
N MET A 114 -5.93 5.62 -5.39
CA MET A 114 -5.21 4.42 -5.81
C MET A 114 -6.06 3.64 -6.82
N MET A 115 -5.46 3.27 -7.93
CA MET A 115 -6.07 2.43 -8.96
C MET A 115 -5.45 1.04 -8.89
N VAL A 116 -6.28 0.02 -8.79
CA VAL A 116 -5.89 -1.39 -8.66
C VAL A 116 -6.42 -2.13 -9.88
N TYR A 117 -5.51 -2.73 -10.64
CA TYR A 117 -5.77 -3.46 -11.86
C TYR A 117 -5.46 -4.93 -11.63
N PRO A 118 -6.45 -5.77 -11.25
CA PRO A 118 -6.31 -7.22 -11.33
C PRO A 118 -6.34 -7.67 -12.80
N ASP A 119 -6.08 -8.97 -13.06
CA ASP A 119 -6.03 -9.59 -14.41
C ASP A 119 -7.15 -9.12 -15.38
N SER A 120 -8.33 -8.77 -14.86
CA SER A 120 -9.36 -8.07 -15.60
C SER A 120 -10.06 -7.02 -14.75
N GLY A 121 -10.09 -5.77 -15.20
CA GLY A 121 -10.83 -4.68 -14.57
C GLY A 121 -9.94 -3.59 -13.97
N CYS A 122 -10.58 -2.65 -13.27
CA CYS A 122 -9.91 -1.58 -12.54
C CYS A 122 -10.82 -1.15 -11.41
N THR A 123 -10.32 -1.21 -10.18
CA THR A 123 -10.97 -0.64 -9.01
C THR A 123 -10.29 0.67 -8.66
N LYS A 124 -11.08 1.74 -8.49
CA LYS A 124 -10.55 3.04 -8.08
C LYS A 124 -10.91 3.31 -6.62
N LEU A 125 -9.90 3.50 -5.79
CA LEU A 125 -10.04 3.93 -4.41
C LEU A 125 -9.74 5.43 -4.33
N VAL A 126 -10.57 6.19 -3.62
CA VAL A 126 -10.36 7.63 -3.42
C VAL A 126 -10.67 8.04 -1.99
N VAL A 127 -9.97 9.06 -1.49
CA VAL A 127 -10.32 9.76 -0.26
C VAL A 127 -11.23 10.94 -0.60
N GLU A 128 -12.41 10.95 -0.01
CA GLU A 128 -13.41 12.01 -0.14
C GLU A 128 -14.13 12.19 1.20
N ASP A 129 -14.24 13.43 1.67
CA ASP A 129 -14.79 13.77 2.98
C ASP A 129 -14.04 13.07 4.14
N GLY A 130 -12.72 12.91 4.01
CA GLY A 130 -11.89 12.19 4.98
C GLY A 130 -12.19 10.71 5.13
N LYS A 131 -12.92 10.10 4.19
CA LYS A 131 -13.20 8.67 4.14
C LYS A 131 -12.74 8.09 2.81
N TRP A 132 -12.29 6.84 2.82
CA TRP A 132 -12.07 6.13 1.58
C TRP A 132 -13.39 5.64 1.00
N LYS A 133 -13.48 5.62 -0.34
CA LYS A 133 -14.58 5.03 -1.10
C LYS A 133 -14.01 4.28 -2.29
N GLU A 134 -14.69 3.21 -2.67
CA GLU A 134 -14.50 2.49 -3.92
C GLU A 134 -15.40 3.12 -5.00
N MET A 135 -14.88 3.30 -6.22
CA MET A 135 -15.53 3.90 -7.38
C MET A 135 -15.38 3.05 -8.63
#